data_AF-A0AA36F0B9-F1
#
_entry.id   AF-A0AA36F0B9-F1
#
_cell.length_a   1.000
_cell.length_b   1.000
_cell.length_c   1.000
_cell.angle_alpha   90.00
_cell.angle_beta   90.00
_cell.angle_gamma   90.00
#
_symmetry.space_group_name_H-M   'P 1'
#
loop_
_entity.id
_entity.type
_entity.pdbx_description
1 polymer ?
#
loop_
_entity_poly.entity_id
_entity_poly.type
_entity_poly.pdbx_seq_one_letter_code
_entity_poly.pdbx_strand_id
1 'polypeptide(L)'
;MIASVKIRKDPIVLLQAEPEVLFTHIAVVLFLYPPFLGVTPHKSKMQLFVKANETHTLSLTGNETVFDIKNMLFNLGGFDINEQVLTFNGSPLANDFSVGSLQDMNTLHLDMRMLGGKVHGSLARAGKVKGQTPKVEKQEKKKQKTGRAKRRMQYNRRFVNVVAGFGRRKGPNANS
;
A
#
# COMPACT_ATOMS: atom_id res chain seq x y z
N MET A 1 -49.10 -70.87 12.23
CA MET A 1 -48.33 -69.61 12.20
C MET A 1 -46.86 -69.92 12.33
N ILE A 2 -46.03 -69.03 11.77
CA ILE A 2 -44.71 -69.29 11.21
C ILE A 2 -43.61 -69.53 12.25
N ALA A 3 -42.65 -70.34 11.79
CA ALA A 3 -41.38 -70.75 12.34
C ALA A 3 -40.48 -69.65 12.97
N SER A 4 -39.60 -70.12 13.86
CA SER A 4 -38.26 -69.54 14.02
C SER A 4 -37.29 -70.67 14.35
N VAL A 5 -36.38 -70.94 13.40
CA VAL A 5 -35.32 -71.95 13.50
C VAL A 5 -34.02 -71.24 13.87
N LYS A 6 -33.28 -71.88 14.78
CA LYS A 6 -32.02 -71.45 15.36
C LYS A 6 -30.86 -72.28 14.75
N ILE A 7 -29.68 -71.67 14.75
CA ILE A 7 -28.32 -72.26 14.86
C ILE A 7 -27.45 -72.36 13.58
N ARG A 8 -26.45 -71.46 13.55
CA ARG A 8 -24.98 -71.55 13.29
C ARG A 8 -24.34 -72.48 12.21
N LYS A 9 -23.31 -71.85 11.59
CA LYS A 9 -21.97 -72.32 11.13
C LYS A 9 -21.80 -72.91 9.70
N ASP A 10 -21.20 -72.06 8.85
CA ASP A 10 -20.08 -72.19 7.86
C ASP A 10 -19.90 -73.49 7.02
N PRO A 11 -19.14 -73.50 5.90
CA PRO A 11 -18.93 -72.52 4.81
C PRO A 11 -19.19 -73.17 3.41
N ILE A 12 -19.58 -72.40 2.37
CA ILE A 12 -19.78 -72.95 1.01
C ILE A 12 -18.71 -72.45 0.03
N VAL A 13 -17.79 -73.36 -0.24
CA VAL A 13 -17.26 -73.84 -1.54
C VAL A 13 -17.01 -72.81 -2.66
N LEU A 14 -15.73 -72.71 -3.03
CA LEU A 14 -15.17 -72.19 -4.29
C LEU A 14 -15.86 -72.80 -5.52
N LEU A 15 -16.45 -71.97 -6.37
CA LEU A 15 -16.86 -72.32 -7.72
C LEU A 15 -15.99 -71.54 -8.72
N GLN A 16 -15.20 -72.29 -9.50
CA GLN A 16 -14.45 -71.82 -10.66
C GLN A 16 -15.38 -71.10 -11.64
N ALA A 17 -15.05 -69.86 -11.98
CA ALA A 17 -15.58 -69.15 -13.14
C ALA A 17 -14.42 -68.84 -14.08
N GLU A 18 -14.54 -69.30 -15.32
CA GLU A 18 -13.51 -69.27 -16.36
C GLU A 18 -13.16 -67.83 -16.80
N PRO A 19 -11.88 -67.51 -17.04
CA PRO A 19 -11.39 -66.15 -17.29
C PRO A 19 -11.79 -65.54 -18.66
N GLU A 20 -12.48 -66.29 -19.54
CA GLU A 20 -12.78 -65.85 -20.91
C GLU A 20 -14.00 -64.92 -21.02
N VAL A 21 -14.88 -64.86 -20.00
CA VAL A 21 -16.11 -64.04 -20.06
C VAL A 21 -15.90 -62.61 -19.54
N LEU A 22 -14.90 -62.39 -18.69
CA LEU A 22 -14.56 -61.05 -18.19
C LEU A 22 -13.78 -60.20 -19.21
N PHE A 23 -13.06 -60.84 -20.15
CA PHE A 23 -12.29 -60.12 -21.16
C PHE A 23 -13.18 -59.49 -22.24
N THR A 24 -14.30 -60.13 -22.58
CA THR A 24 -15.23 -59.61 -23.60
C THR A 24 -16.14 -58.51 -23.07
N HIS A 25 -16.60 -58.58 -21.82
CA HIS A 25 -17.43 -57.52 -21.23
C HIS A 25 -16.67 -56.22 -20.97
N ILE A 26 -15.40 -56.29 -20.53
CA ILE A 26 -14.57 -55.09 -20.33
C ILE A 26 -14.22 -54.43 -21.67
N ALA A 27 -13.96 -55.22 -22.72
CA ALA A 27 -13.68 -54.70 -24.05
C ALA A 27 -14.90 -53.99 -24.69
N VAL A 28 -16.12 -54.50 -24.51
CA VAL A 28 -17.34 -53.86 -25.04
C VAL A 28 -17.68 -52.55 -24.31
N VAL A 29 -17.45 -52.47 -22.99
CA VAL A 29 -17.66 -51.22 -22.22
C VAL A 29 -16.65 -50.13 -22.61
N LEU A 30 -15.41 -50.49 -22.96
CA LEU A 30 -14.42 -49.52 -23.47
C LEU A 30 -14.61 -49.15 -24.96
N PHE A 31 -15.37 -49.94 -25.73
CA PHE A 31 -15.65 -49.64 -27.15
C PHE A 31 -16.95 -48.85 -27.38
N LEU A 32 -17.88 -48.86 -26.42
CA LEU A 32 -19.16 -48.13 -26.48
C LEU A 32 -19.21 -46.85 -25.63
N TYR A 33 -18.24 -46.65 -24.75
CA TYR A 33 -17.96 -45.35 -24.15
C TYR A 33 -16.59 -44.89 -24.64
N PRO A 34 -16.50 -44.11 -25.73
CA PRO A 34 -15.26 -43.39 -25.97
C PRO A 34 -14.94 -42.64 -24.68
N PRO A 35 -13.71 -42.74 -24.12
CA PRO A 35 -13.31 -41.81 -23.09
C PRO A 35 -13.53 -40.46 -23.75
N PHE A 36 -14.48 -39.71 -23.21
CA PHE A 36 -14.74 -38.33 -23.58
C PHE A 36 -13.36 -37.70 -23.42
N LEU A 37 -12.60 -37.61 -24.52
CA LEU A 37 -11.33 -36.92 -24.54
C LEU A 37 -11.77 -35.55 -24.12
N GLY A 38 -11.50 -35.24 -22.85
CA GLY A 38 -11.75 -33.94 -22.29
C GLY A 38 -11.17 -33.01 -23.31
N VAL A 39 -12.05 -32.25 -23.95
CA VAL A 39 -11.67 -31.02 -24.62
C VAL A 39 -10.86 -30.34 -23.53
N THR A 40 -9.53 -30.41 -23.63
CA THR A 40 -8.67 -29.62 -22.77
C THR A 40 -9.22 -28.23 -22.98
N PRO A 41 -9.80 -27.57 -21.95
CA PRO A 41 -10.29 -26.23 -22.16
C PRO A 41 -9.06 -25.51 -22.67
N HIS A 42 -9.10 -25.07 -23.93
CA HIS A 42 -8.04 -24.27 -24.49
C HIS A 42 -7.98 -23.11 -23.52
N LYS A 43 -6.97 -23.11 -22.63
CA LYS A 43 -6.92 -22.21 -21.48
C LYS A 43 -7.03 -20.83 -22.10
N SER A 44 -8.20 -20.22 -21.98
CA SER A 44 -8.55 -19.07 -22.79
C SER A 44 -7.53 -18.01 -22.44
N LYS A 45 -6.64 -17.71 -23.39
CA LYS A 45 -5.65 -16.66 -23.18
C LYS A 45 -6.45 -15.40 -22.88
N MET A 46 -6.29 -14.88 -21.67
CA MET A 46 -6.92 -13.63 -21.27
C MET A 46 -6.14 -12.49 -21.93
N GLN A 47 -6.82 -11.45 -22.34
CA GLN A 47 -6.21 -10.26 -22.90
C GLN A 47 -6.43 -9.06 -21.98
N LEU A 48 -5.37 -8.31 -21.70
CA LEU A 48 -5.44 -7.05 -20.99
C LEU A 48 -4.88 -5.92 -21.84
N PHE A 49 -5.43 -4.73 -21.65
CA PHE A 49 -4.93 -3.50 -22.26
C PHE A 49 -4.17 -2.70 -21.21
N VAL A 50 -2.96 -2.25 -21.53
CA VAL A 50 -2.20 -1.32 -20.67
C VAL A 50 -2.13 0.02 -21.39
N LYS A 51 -2.80 1.03 -20.83
CA LYS A 51 -2.76 2.40 -21.32
C LYS A 51 -1.57 3.15 -20.71
N ALA A 52 -0.62 3.51 -21.55
CA ALA A 52 0.45 4.46 -21.27
C ALA A 52 0.32 5.64 -22.26
N ASN A 53 1.44 6.12 -22.83
CA ASN A 53 1.41 7.00 -24.01
C ASN A 53 0.76 6.29 -25.21
N GLU A 54 1.00 5.00 -25.33
CA GLU A 54 0.38 4.09 -26.29
C GLU A 54 -0.35 2.97 -25.53
N THR A 55 -1.30 2.31 -26.20
CA THR A 55 -2.02 1.18 -25.61
C THR A 55 -1.35 -0.13 -26.01
N HIS A 56 -0.83 -0.87 -25.04
CA HIS A 56 -0.25 -2.19 -25.27
C HIS A 56 -1.27 -3.30 -24.98
N THR A 57 -1.33 -4.30 -25.86
CA THR A 57 -2.16 -5.50 -25.68
C THR A 57 -1.33 -6.66 -25.19
N LEU A 58 -1.70 -7.22 -24.03
CA LEU A 58 -1.01 -8.35 -23.41
C LEU A 58 -1.90 -9.58 -23.41
N SER A 59 -1.46 -10.65 -24.08
CA SER A 59 -2.09 -11.97 -24.00
C SER A 59 -1.45 -12.77 -22.86
N LEU A 60 -2.26 -13.11 -21.87
CA LEU A 60 -1.88 -13.69 -20.58
C LEU A 60 -2.57 -15.03 -20.35
N THR A 61 -1.99 -15.84 -19.49
CA THR A 61 -2.49 -17.17 -19.12
C THR A 61 -3.35 -17.12 -17.85
N GLY A 62 -3.38 -15.99 -17.14
CA GLY A 62 -4.13 -15.75 -15.90
C GLY A 62 -3.39 -16.18 -14.62
N ASN A 63 -2.17 -16.72 -14.75
CA ASN A 63 -1.34 -17.12 -13.61
C ASN A 63 -0.26 -16.07 -13.28
N GLU A 64 -0.13 -15.04 -14.12
CA GLU A 64 0.86 -14.00 -13.99
C GLU A 64 0.53 -13.04 -12.84
N THR A 65 1.57 -12.43 -12.29
CA THR A 65 1.46 -11.35 -11.31
C THR A 65 1.65 -9.99 -11.98
N VAL A 66 1.31 -8.93 -11.26
CA VAL A 66 1.59 -7.55 -11.71
C VAL A 66 3.08 -7.32 -11.92
N PHE A 67 3.96 -7.98 -11.15
CA PHE A 67 5.40 -7.94 -11.39
C PHE A 67 5.78 -8.48 -12.78
N ASP A 68 5.16 -9.59 -13.20
CA ASP A 68 5.39 -10.17 -14.52
C ASP A 68 4.91 -9.23 -15.64
N ILE A 69 3.78 -8.56 -15.44
CA ILE A 69 3.30 -7.51 -16.36
C ILE A 69 4.32 -6.37 -16.45
N LYS A 70 4.87 -5.90 -15.32
CA LYS A 70 5.90 -4.84 -15.34
C LYS A 70 7.16 -5.26 -16.08
N ASN A 71 7.58 -6.52 -15.95
CA ASN A 71 8.69 -7.07 -16.74
C ASN A 71 8.39 -7.08 -18.24
N MET A 72 7.17 -7.48 -18.63
CA MET A 72 6.74 -7.43 -20.03
C MET A 72 6.76 -5.99 -20.57
N LEU A 73 6.29 -5.02 -19.78
CA LEU A 73 6.30 -3.61 -20.14
C LEU A 73 7.71 -3.02 -20.18
N PHE A 74 8.62 -3.46 -19.30
CA PHE A 74 10.05 -3.08 -19.37
C PHE A 74 10.68 -3.51 -20.70
N ASN A 75 10.42 -4.73 -21.13
CA ASN A 75 10.93 -5.25 -22.41
C ASN A 75 10.35 -4.52 -23.63
N LEU A 76 9.17 -3.91 -23.50
CA LEU A 76 8.51 -3.16 -24.57
C LEU A 76 8.92 -1.67 -24.60
N GLY A 77 8.98 -1.01 -23.44
CA GLY A 77 9.12 0.44 -23.34
C GLY A 77 10.40 0.94 -22.64
N GLY A 78 11.21 0.04 -22.07
CA GLY A 78 12.50 0.37 -21.45
C GLY A 78 12.45 1.12 -20.11
N PHE A 79 11.28 1.29 -19.51
CA PHE A 79 11.11 1.97 -18.21
C PHE A 79 11.37 1.04 -17.04
N ASP A 80 12.23 1.42 -16.09
CA ASP A 80 12.58 0.56 -14.96
C ASP A 80 11.33 0.13 -14.16
N ILE A 81 11.31 -1.12 -13.73
CA ILE A 81 10.18 -1.77 -13.04
C ILE A 81 9.79 -1.00 -11.78
N ASN A 82 10.78 -0.41 -11.08
CA ASN A 82 10.57 0.35 -9.85
C ASN A 82 9.83 1.66 -10.08
N GLU A 83 10.00 2.25 -11.26
CA GLU A 83 9.35 3.50 -11.64
C GLU A 83 7.93 3.26 -12.16
N GLN A 84 7.61 2.04 -12.61
CA GLN A 84 6.28 1.69 -13.11
C GLN A 84 5.24 1.54 -11.99
N VAL A 85 4.13 2.26 -12.13
CA VAL A 85 2.93 2.14 -11.28
C VAL A 85 1.77 1.71 -12.17
N LEU A 86 1.28 0.49 -11.96
CA LEU A 86 0.07 0.01 -12.62
C LEU A 86 -1.13 0.27 -11.73
N THR A 87 -2.16 0.93 -12.27
CA THR A 87 -3.40 1.22 -11.57
C THR A 87 -4.61 0.58 -12.27
N PHE A 88 -5.56 0.09 -11.47
CA PHE A 88 -6.85 -0.43 -11.94
C PHE A 88 -7.96 0.21 -11.12
N ASN A 89 -8.99 0.76 -11.77
CA ASN A 89 -10.08 1.50 -11.12
C ASN A 89 -9.58 2.58 -10.13
N GLY A 90 -8.49 3.28 -10.50
CA GLY A 90 -7.88 4.33 -9.67
C GLY A 90 -7.06 3.83 -8.48
N SER A 91 -6.91 2.52 -8.30
CA SER A 91 -6.11 1.94 -7.22
C SER A 91 -4.80 1.35 -7.75
N PRO A 92 -3.63 1.70 -7.16
CA PRO A 92 -2.36 1.11 -7.56
C PRO A 92 -2.31 -0.37 -7.16
N LEU A 93 -1.87 -1.21 -8.09
CA LEU A 93 -1.71 -2.64 -7.86
C LEU A 93 -0.33 -2.95 -7.31
N ALA A 94 -0.29 -3.80 -6.28
CA ALA A 94 0.95 -4.32 -5.70
C ALA A 94 1.60 -5.36 -6.64
N ASN A 95 2.91 -5.58 -6.51
CA ASN A 95 3.67 -6.46 -7.40
C ASN A 95 3.19 -7.93 -7.34
N ASP A 96 2.72 -8.37 -6.19
CA ASP A 96 2.21 -9.71 -5.89
C ASP A 96 0.74 -9.91 -6.26
N PHE A 97 0.06 -8.86 -6.75
CA PHE A 97 -1.33 -8.95 -7.17
C PHE A 97 -1.48 -9.93 -8.35
N SER A 98 -2.37 -10.92 -8.18
CA SER A 98 -2.64 -11.94 -9.20
C SER A 98 -3.54 -11.36 -10.29
N VAL A 99 -3.06 -11.44 -11.52
CA VAL A 99 -3.74 -10.91 -12.70
C VAL A 99 -5.00 -11.71 -13.04
N GLY A 100 -5.05 -12.99 -12.68
CA GLY A 100 -6.23 -13.83 -12.87
C GLY A 100 -7.48 -13.38 -12.09
N SER A 101 -7.34 -12.43 -11.16
CA SER A 101 -8.49 -11.80 -10.49
C SER A 101 -9.17 -10.72 -11.33
N LEU A 102 -8.52 -10.25 -12.40
CA LEU A 102 -9.07 -9.28 -13.34
C LEU A 102 -9.91 -10.01 -14.40
N GLN A 103 -10.98 -9.36 -14.86
CA GLN A 103 -11.76 -9.86 -16.00
C GLN A 103 -11.00 -9.66 -17.31
N ASP A 104 -11.33 -10.49 -18.30
CA ASP A 104 -10.83 -10.38 -19.67
C ASP A 104 -11.17 -9.02 -20.29
N MET A 105 -10.28 -8.54 -21.18
CA MET A 105 -10.39 -7.28 -21.91
C MET A 105 -10.41 -6.01 -21.03
N ASN A 106 -10.00 -6.11 -19.77
CA ASN A 106 -9.88 -4.95 -18.90
C ASN A 106 -8.66 -4.08 -19.24
N THR A 107 -8.74 -2.81 -18.85
CA THR A 107 -7.69 -1.82 -19.06
C THR A 107 -7.00 -1.43 -17.74
N LEU A 108 -5.68 -1.57 -17.71
CA LEU A 108 -4.79 -1.02 -16.68
C LEU A 108 -4.21 0.31 -17.16
N HIS A 109 -3.93 1.21 -16.24
CA HIS A 109 -3.20 2.44 -16.53
C HIS A 109 -1.76 2.31 -16.02
N LEU A 110 -0.80 2.64 -16.88
CA LEU A 110 0.61 2.71 -16.53
C LEU A 110 1.00 4.17 -16.30
N ASP A 111 1.31 4.48 -15.05
CA ASP A 111 1.87 5.77 -14.64
C ASP A 111 3.33 5.59 -14.23
N MET A 112 4.15 6.60 -14.50
CA MET A 112 5.55 6.62 -14.06
C MET A 112 5.68 7.40 -12.75
N ARG A 113 6.48 6.89 -11.81
CA ARG A 113 6.85 7.64 -10.60
C ARG A 113 7.65 8.86 -11.00
N MET A 114 7.07 10.05 -10.85
CA MET A 114 7.79 11.30 -11.03
C MET A 114 8.77 11.50 -9.88
N LEU A 115 10.06 11.62 -10.18
CA LEU A 115 11.07 12.08 -9.22
C LEU A 115 10.83 13.58 -8.95
N GLY A 116 10.21 13.88 -7.81
CA GLY A 116 10.04 15.24 -7.31
C GLY A 116 8.60 15.73 -7.35
N GLY A 117 7.90 15.57 -6.22
CA GLY A 117 6.75 16.42 -5.92
C GLY A 117 7.27 17.83 -5.68
N LYS A 118 6.88 18.80 -6.53
CA LYS A 118 7.15 20.23 -6.34
C LYS A 118 6.50 20.70 -5.03
N VAL A 119 7.22 20.62 -3.93
CA VAL A 119 6.88 21.39 -2.73
C VAL A 119 7.32 22.83 -3.00
N HIS A 120 6.37 23.67 -3.43
CA HIS A 120 6.63 25.08 -3.71
C HIS A 120 6.82 25.85 -2.39
N GLY A 121 8.08 26.03 -2.01
CA GLY A 121 8.48 26.76 -0.81
C GLY A 121 9.78 26.17 -0.25
N SER A 122 10.92 26.63 -0.76
CA SER A 122 12.22 26.13 -0.28
C SER A 122 12.48 26.57 1.16
N LEU A 123 12.96 25.65 2.00
CA LEU A 123 13.43 25.93 3.37
C LEU A 123 14.76 26.70 3.40
N ALA A 124 15.29 27.10 2.24
CA ALA A 124 16.59 27.74 2.07
C ALA A 124 16.77 29.05 2.88
N ARG A 125 15.69 29.68 3.33
CA ARG A 125 15.72 30.93 4.13
C ARG A 125 15.51 30.72 5.62
N ALA A 126 15.35 29.49 6.10
CA ALA A 126 15.16 29.21 7.52
C ALA A 126 16.37 29.69 8.33
N GLY A 127 16.13 30.51 9.36
CA GLY A 127 17.18 30.99 10.26
C GLY A 127 18.10 32.09 9.71
N LYS A 128 17.90 32.57 8.47
CA LYS A 128 18.74 33.62 7.84
C LYS A 128 18.95 34.83 8.74
N VAL A 129 17.88 35.38 9.30
CA VAL A 129 17.94 36.58 10.14
C VAL A 129 18.69 36.30 11.45
N LYS A 130 18.47 35.13 12.07
CA LYS A 130 19.13 34.74 13.33
C LYS A 130 20.65 34.58 13.16
N GLY A 131 21.11 34.13 11.99
CA GLY A 131 22.54 34.00 11.68
C GLY A 131 23.19 35.32 11.27
N GLN A 132 22.45 36.24 10.64
CA GLN A 132 22.96 37.55 10.23
C GLN A 132 23.07 38.54 11.39
N THR A 133 22.20 38.47 12.40
CA THR A 133 22.25 39.39 13.54
C THR A 133 23.52 39.15 14.38
N PRO A 134 24.33 40.19 14.67
CA PRO A 134 25.51 40.04 15.51
C PRO A 134 25.10 39.54 16.90
N LYS A 135 25.83 38.56 17.42
CA LYS A 135 25.54 37.99 18.74
C LYS A 135 26.06 38.90 19.83
N VAL A 136 25.21 39.80 20.33
CA VAL A 136 25.53 40.66 21.47
C VAL A 136 25.53 39.83 22.75
N GLU A 137 26.66 39.82 23.46
CA GLU A 137 26.79 39.19 24.77
C GLU A 137 25.95 39.90 25.82
N LYS A 138 25.47 39.13 26.81
CA LYS A 138 24.72 39.71 27.92
C LYS A 138 25.69 40.40 28.86
N GLN A 139 25.60 41.73 28.95
CA GLN A 139 26.29 42.49 29.97
C GLN A 139 25.84 42.07 31.37
N GLU A 140 26.78 41.97 32.31
CA GLU A 140 26.46 41.72 33.71
C GLU A 140 25.71 42.90 34.33
N LYS A 141 24.44 42.68 34.67
CA LYS A 141 23.60 43.66 35.36
C LYS A 141 23.42 43.24 36.81
N LYS A 142 23.47 44.21 37.73
CA LYS A 142 23.19 43.98 39.15
C LYS A 142 21.86 43.23 39.30
N LYS A 143 21.85 42.18 40.13
CA LYS A 143 20.64 41.39 40.40
C LYS A 143 19.55 42.32 40.94
N GLN A 144 18.38 42.28 40.30
CA GLN A 144 17.24 43.07 40.75
C GLN A 144 16.69 42.50 42.07
N LYS A 145 16.36 43.37 43.02
CA LYS A 145 15.68 42.93 44.25
C LYS A 145 14.34 42.27 43.88
N THR A 146 13.92 41.27 44.66
CA THR A 146 12.67 40.51 44.47
C THR A 146 11.70 40.72 45.64
N GLY A 147 10.47 40.23 45.51
CA GLY A 147 9.46 40.23 46.58
C GLY A 147 9.09 41.60 47.15
N ARG A 148 8.91 41.67 48.47
CA ARG A 148 8.49 42.88 49.20
C ARG A 148 9.45 44.05 48.99
N ALA A 149 10.75 43.78 48.93
CA ALA A 149 11.76 44.80 48.68
C ALA A 149 11.60 45.45 47.30
N LYS A 150 11.29 44.66 46.25
CA LYS A 150 10.99 45.19 44.91
C LYS A 150 9.73 46.06 44.90
N ARG A 151 8.67 45.61 45.57
CA ARG A 151 7.39 46.34 45.65
C ARG A 151 7.54 47.68 46.37
N ARG A 152 8.30 47.73 47.47
CA ARG A 152 8.63 48.98 48.17
C ARG A 152 9.36 49.97 47.26
N MET A 153 10.37 49.51 46.51
CA MET A 153 11.07 50.37 45.55
C MET A 153 10.15 50.86 44.42
N GLN A 154 9.25 50.03 43.91
CA GLN A 154 8.29 50.44 42.88
C GLN A 154 7.31 51.50 43.39
N TYR A 155 6.79 51.35 44.62
CA TYR A 155 5.90 52.33 45.24
C TYR A 155 6.59 53.68 45.39
N ASN A 156 7.80 53.68 45.96
CA ASN A 156 8.58 54.91 46.12
C ASN A 156 8.86 55.57 44.76
N ARG A 157 9.24 54.80 43.73
CA ARG A 157 9.50 55.34 42.38
C ARG A 157 8.26 55.84 41.64
N ARG A 158 7.04 55.39 41.98
CA ARG A 158 5.80 55.76 41.29
C ARG A 158 5.00 56.85 41.99
N PHE A 159 5.09 56.92 43.31
CA PHE A 159 4.20 57.75 44.12
C PHE A 159 4.95 58.72 45.04
N VAL A 160 5.96 58.24 45.76
CA VAL A 160 6.66 59.09 46.75
C VAL A 160 7.65 60.04 46.08
N ASN A 161 8.45 59.53 45.14
CA ASN A 161 9.52 60.28 44.50
C ASN A 161 9.06 61.00 43.21
N VAL A 162 7.82 60.79 42.78
CA VAL A 162 7.27 61.45 41.59
C VAL A 162 6.67 62.79 42.01
N VAL A 163 7.38 63.88 41.73
CA VAL A 163 6.82 65.23 41.81
C VAL A 163 6.09 65.53 40.51
N ALA A 164 4.83 65.96 40.59
CA ALA A 164 4.07 66.37 39.41
C ALA A 164 4.61 67.70 38.87
N GLY A 165 5.63 67.63 38.02
CA GLY A 165 6.11 68.78 37.27
C GLY A 165 5.08 69.29 36.28
N PHE A 166 5.17 70.57 35.91
CA PHE A 166 4.32 71.15 34.87
C PHE A 166 4.69 70.56 33.49
N GLY A 167 3.70 70.09 32.74
CA GLY A 167 3.88 69.52 31.40
C GLY A 167 3.39 68.07 31.26
N ARG A 168 3.66 67.47 30.09
CA ARG A 168 3.22 66.10 29.77
C ARG A 168 3.99 65.06 30.59
N ARG A 169 3.27 64.13 31.21
CA ARG A 169 3.86 63.03 31.99
C ARG A 169 4.77 62.16 31.10
N LYS A 170 6.07 62.08 31.44
CA LYS A 170 7.02 61.17 30.79
C LYS A 170 6.87 59.74 31.31
N GLY A 171 7.00 58.78 30.40
CA GLY A 171 6.96 57.36 30.72
C GLY A 171 8.26 56.85 31.37
N PRO A 172 8.21 55.72 32.10
CA PRO A 172 9.37 55.17 32.82
C PRO A 172 10.50 54.63 31.93
N ASN A 173 10.27 54.46 30.63
CA ASN A 173 11.26 53.99 29.64
C ASN A 173 11.34 54.97 28.46
N ALA A 174 11.29 56.28 28.73
CA ALA A 174 11.50 57.30 27.73
C ALA A 174 13.01 57.49 27.50
N ASN A 175 13.46 57.27 26.26
CA ASN A 175 14.86 57.43 25.84
C ASN A 175 15.12 58.82 25.24
N SER A 176 14.46 59.85 25.79
CA SER A 176 14.56 61.26 25.38
C SER A 176 15.63 62.00 26.16
#